data_AF-A0A2R6HKW4-F1
#
_entry.id   AF-A0A2R6HKW4-F1
#
_cell.length_a   1.000
_cell.length_b   1.000
_cell.length_c   1.000
_cell.angle_alpha   90.00
_cell.angle_beta   90.00
_cell.angle_gamma   90.00
#
_symmetry.space_group_name_H-M   'P 1'
#
loop_
_entity.id
_entity.type
_entity.pdbx_description
1 polymer ?
#
loop_
_entity_poly.entity_id
_entity_poly.type
_entity_poly.pdbx_seq_one_letter_code
_entity_poly.pdbx_strand_id
1 'polypeptide(L)'
;MNRRNTLGTALVVLAVVLFIGPAVFPVQPVLIHDTDRTTRDSPSELREQGVPVVAYENLSERGQEVYVAALEGEDYRVGQDAGAPDFRYPTSAERREAFEADNVSGTGMVVIERPEDDSVLPPPDERFFGPREEEEAESEEELEERRERVLRYDAMVTATDQPPLGSTRQLLRLGAVMLAVVSLGTGGYLLSSKG
;
A
#
# COMPACT_ATOMS: atom_id res chain seq x y z
N MET A 1 40.72 -17.46 -32.13
CA MET A 1 40.14 -16.36 -31.33
C MET A 1 40.87 -16.28 -30.00
N ASN A 2 41.41 -15.11 -29.62
CA ASN A 2 42.08 -14.95 -28.32
C ASN A 2 41.07 -15.10 -27.19
N ARG A 3 41.37 -15.94 -26.18
CA ARG A 3 40.50 -16.19 -25.01
C ARG A 3 39.98 -14.89 -24.37
N ARG A 4 40.78 -13.82 -24.37
CA ARG A 4 40.40 -12.47 -23.89
C ARG A 4 39.30 -11.80 -24.71
N ASN A 5 39.33 -11.91 -26.04
CA ASN A 5 38.25 -11.38 -26.89
C ASN A 5 36.95 -12.16 -26.66
N THR A 6 37.03 -13.49 -26.54
CA THR A 6 35.86 -14.33 -26.23
C THR A 6 35.25 -13.96 -24.87
N LEU A 7 36.09 -13.73 -23.84
CA LEU A 7 35.65 -13.30 -22.53
C LEU A 7 35.01 -11.90 -22.56
N GLY A 8 35.63 -10.95 -23.28
CA GLY A 8 35.11 -9.59 -23.44
C GLY A 8 33.75 -9.56 -24.14
N THR A 9 33.59 -10.31 -25.25
CA THR A 9 32.31 -10.44 -25.95
C THR A 9 31.24 -11.09 -25.06
N ALA A 10 31.59 -12.14 -24.32
CA ALA A 10 30.65 -12.79 -23.41
C ALA A 10 30.14 -11.84 -22.30
N LEU A 11 31.03 -11.01 -21.74
CA LEU A 11 30.67 -10.01 -20.73
C LEU A 11 29.77 -8.90 -21.30
N VAL A 12 30.01 -8.46 -22.53
CA VAL A 12 29.14 -7.48 -23.20
C VAL A 12 27.76 -8.08 -23.47
N VAL A 13 27.69 -9.32 -23.97
CA VAL A 13 26.41 -10.02 -24.19
C VAL A 13 25.67 -10.22 -22.86
N LEU A 14 26.38 -10.60 -21.80
CA LEU A 14 25.82 -10.73 -20.46
C LEU A 14 25.25 -9.38 -19.97
N ALA A 15 25.96 -8.27 -20.18
CA ALA A 15 25.47 -6.95 -19.83
C ALA A 15 24.16 -6.60 -20.56
N VAL A 16 24.07 -6.89 -21.86
CA VAL A 16 22.83 -6.68 -22.64
C VAL A 16 21.68 -7.51 -22.08
N VAL A 17 21.93 -8.79 -21.77
CA VAL A 17 20.91 -9.67 -21.15
C VAL A 17 20.48 -9.15 -19.78
N LEU A 18 21.41 -8.69 -18.95
CA LEU A 18 21.13 -8.14 -17.63
C LEU A 18 20.43 -6.77 -17.66
N PHE A 19 20.55 -6.01 -18.76
CA PHE A 19 19.74 -4.80 -18.96
C PHE A 19 18.31 -5.13 -19.40
N ILE A 20 18.15 -6.06 -20.33
CA ILE A 20 16.84 -6.37 -20.93
C ILE A 20 16.00 -7.27 -20.02
N GLY A 21 16.61 -8.29 -19.41
CA GLY A 21 15.91 -9.28 -18.60
C GLY A 21 15.06 -8.66 -17.49
N PRO A 22 15.63 -7.84 -16.59
CA PRO A 22 14.86 -7.19 -15.53
C PRO A 22 13.81 -6.20 -16.02
N ALA A 23 13.95 -5.65 -17.23
CA ALA A 23 12.96 -4.73 -17.80
C ALA A 23 11.66 -5.45 -18.22
N VAL A 24 11.73 -6.76 -18.50
CA VAL A 24 10.56 -7.57 -18.85
C VAL A 24 9.93 -8.29 -17.65
N PHE A 25 10.51 -8.17 -16.45
CA PHE A 25 9.87 -8.65 -15.22
C PHE A 25 8.92 -7.57 -14.67
N PRO A 26 7.59 -7.81 -14.64
CA PRO A 26 6.65 -6.84 -14.12
C PRO A 26 6.84 -6.66 -12.62
N VAL A 27 7.03 -5.40 -12.19
CA VAL A 27 6.85 -5.01 -10.79
C VAL A 27 5.35 -5.01 -10.51
N GLN A 28 4.84 -6.17 -10.09
CA GLN A 28 3.41 -6.31 -9.76
C GLN A 28 3.05 -5.26 -8.70
N PRO A 29 1.94 -4.52 -8.88
CA PRO A 29 1.45 -3.60 -7.87
C PRO A 29 1.16 -4.33 -6.57
N VAL A 30 1.16 -3.58 -5.47
CA VAL A 30 0.72 -4.07 -4.17
C VAL A 30 -0.56 -3.36 -3.76
N LEU A 31 -1.39 -4.08 -3.02
CA LEU A 31 -2.57 -3.53 -2.37
C LEU A 31 -2.18 -3.11 -0.96
N ILE A 32 -2.65 -1.95 -0.54
CA ILE A 32 -2.35 -1.34 0.75
C ILE A 32 -3.64 -1.27 1.56
N HIS A 33 -3.51 -1.52 2.86
CA HIS A 33 -4.54 -1.40 3.88
C HIS A 33 -3.97 -0.58 5.02
N ASP A 34 -4.49 0.65 5.16
CA ASP A 34 -4.04 1.65 6.12
C ASP A 34 -5.20 1.92 7.09
N THR A 35 -5.07 1.42 8.32
CA THR A 35 -6.01 1.71 9.44
C THR A 35 -5.54 2.89 10.28
N ASP A 36 -4.48 3.59 9.86
CA ASP A 36 -3.98 4.75 10.58
C ASP A 36 -4.88 5.98 10.46
N ARG A 37 -5.85 5.90 9.55
CA ARG A 37 -6.82 6.95 9.28
C ARG A 37 -8.00 6.82 10.24
N THR A 38 -8.43 7.94 10.77
CA THR A 38 -9.65 8.02 11.56
C THR A 38 -10.64 9.00 10.92
N THR A 39 -11.92 8.79 11.19
CA THR A 39 -12.99 9.69 10.77
C THR A 39 -13.69 10.29 11.97
N ARG A 40 -14.08 11.56 11.86
CA ARG A 40 -14.89 12.27 12.85
C ARG A 40 -16.39 12.19 12.53
N ASP A 41 -16.71 11.82 11.30
CA ASP A 41 -18.07 11.82 10.77
C ASP A 41 -18.86 10.64 11.35
N SER A 42 -20.15 10.86 11.58
CA SER A 42 -21.08 9.81 11.99
C SER A 42 -21.29 8.77 10.87
N PRO A 43 -21.70 7.53 11.21
CA PRO A 43 -22.06 6.52 10.21
C PRO A 43 -23.14 6.98 9.22
N SER A 44 -24.04 7.89 9.60
CA SER A 44 -25.02 8.50 8.71
C SER A 44 -24.37 9.44 7.70
N GLU A 45 -23.52 10.35 8.15
CA GLU A 45 -22.80 11.31 7.30
C GLU A 45 -21.87 10.60 6.31
N LEU A 46 -21.17 9.57 6.79
CA LEU A 46 -20.32 8.73 5.94
C LEU A 46 -21.10 8.07 4.81
N ARG A 47 -22.30 7.52 5.11
CA ARG A 47 -23.16 6.93 4.09
C ARG A 47 -23.70 7.98 3.11
N GLU A 48 -24.01 9.19 3.57
CA GLU A 48 -24.40 10.31 2.70
C GLU A 48 -23.27 10.75 1.76
N GLN A 49 -22.02 10.69 2.24
CA GLN A 49 -20.81 10.92 1.44
C GLN A 49 -20.44 9.73 0.53
N GLY A 50 -21.22 8.64 0.57
CA GLY A 50 -20.99 7.43 -0.21
C GLY A 50 -19.86 6.53 0.32
N VAL A 51 -19.34 6.80 1.52
CA VAL A 51 -18.36 5.94 2.18
C VAL A 51 -19.06 4.66 2.67
N PRO A 52 -18.58 3.46 2.29
CA PRO A 52 -19.17 2.23 2.76
C PRO A 52 -18.93 2.07 4.27
N VAL A 53 -20.01 1.83 5.02
CA VAL A 53 -19.96 1.44 6.43
C VAL A 53 -20.39 -0.02 6.53
N VAL A 54 -19.49 -0.90 6.90
CA VAL A 54 -19.68 -2.37 6.87
C VAL A 54 -19.37 -2.94 8.25
N ALA A 55 -20.26 -3.77 8.79
CA ALA A 55 -19.97 -4.50 10.02
C ALA A 55 -18.87 -5.54 9.79
N TYR A 56 -17.95 -5.69 10.74
CA TYR A 56 -16.87 -6.67 10.68
C TYR A 56 -17.36 -8.08 10.36
N GLU A 57 -18.48 -8.49 10.97
CA GLU A 57 -19.09 -9.81 10.76
C GLU A 57 -19.62 -10.03 9.34
N ASN A 58 -19.89 -8.94 8.60
CA ASN A 58 -20.36 -8.99 7.23
C ASN A 58 -19.23 -8.99 6.19
N LEU A 59 -17.97 -8.81 6.61
CA LEU A 59 -16.81 -8.97 5.74
C LEU A 59 -16.65 -10.44 5.38
N SER A 60 -16.13 -10.72 4.17
CA SER A 60 -15.69 -12.07 3.83
C SER A 60 -14.58 -12.53 4.79
N GLU A 61 -14.35 -13.86 4.88
CA GLU A 61 -13.22 -14.41 5.65
C GLU A 61 -11.91 -13.72 5.28
N ARG A 62 -11.68 -13.47 3.98
CA ARG A 62 -10.50 -12.75 3.50
C ARG A 62 -10.50 -11.28 3.93
N GLY A 63 -11.65 -10.62 3.92
CA GLY A 63 -11.80 -9.24 4.40
C GLY A 63 -11.45 -9.09 5.87
N GLN A 64 -11.93 -10.03 6.70
CA GLN A 64 -11.61 -10.08 8.13
C GLN A 64 -10.11 -10.31 8.37
N GLU A 65 -9.51 -11.30 7.71
CA GLU A 65 -8.07 -11.58 7.82
C GLU A 65 -7.21 -10.34 7.48
N VAL A 66 -7.56 -9.67 6.38
CA VAL A 66 -6.84 -8.49 5.90
C VAL A 66 -7.00 -7.31 6.86
N TYR A 67 -8.21 -7.08 7.37
CA TYR A 67 -8.48 -6.00 8.32
C TYR A 67 -7.76 -6.24 9.66
N VAL A 68 -7.80 -7.46 10.21
CA VAL A 68 -7.05 -7.80 11.43
C VAL A 68 -5.55 -7.60 11.22
N ALA A 69 -5.01 -8.06 10.09
CA ALA A 69 -3.60 -7.87 9.78
C ALA A 69 -3.21 -6.38 9.59
N ALA A 70 -4.15 -5.54 9.14
CA ALA A 70 -3.97 -4.10 9.06
C ALA A 70 -4.02 -3.44 10.45
N LEU A 71 -4.92 -3.86 11.33
CA LEU A 71 -4.94 -3.37 12.72
C LEU A 71 -3.65 -3.71 13.49
N GLU A 72 -3.01 -4.83 13.18
CA GLU A 72 -1.74 -5.23 13.81
C GLU A 72 -0.52 -4.47 13.26
N GLY A 73 -0.63 -3.78 12.11
CA GLY A 73 0.50 -3.13 11.47
C GLY A 73 0.12 -1.89 10.66
N GLU A 74 0.82 -0.78 10.91
CA GLU A 74 0.56 0.56 10.34
C GLU A 74 0.33 0.60 8.81
N ASP A 75 0.98 -0.29 8.05
CA ASP A 75 0.88 -0.36 6.58
C ASP A 75 0.85 -1.82 6.11
N TYR A 76 -0.29 -2.50 6.23
CA TYR A 76 -0.41 -3.86 5.73
C TYR A 76 -0.45 -3.87 4.19
N ARG A 77 0.38 -4.72 3.59
CA ARG A 77 0.57 -4.79 2.12
C ARG A 77 0.51 -6.21 1.61
N VAL A 78 -0.25 -6.42 0.54
CA VAL A 78 -0.43 -7.73 -0.08
C VAL A 78 -0.27 -7.68 -1.59
N GLY A 79 -0.03 -8.84 -2.21
CA GLY A 79 -0.09 -8.97 -3.67
C GLY A 79 -1.51 -8.71 -4.20
N GLN A 80 -1.62 -8.36 -5.48
CA GLN A 80 -2.93 -8.11 -6.12
C GLN A 80 -3.92 -9.28 -6.02
N ASP A 81 -3.41 -10.50 -5.99
CA ASP A 81 -4.16 -11.75 -5.86
C ASP A 81 -4.61 -12.06 -4.43
N ALA A 82 -4.07 -11.35 -3.44
CA ALA A 82 -4.36 -11.54 -2.03
C ALA A 82 -5.23 -10.42 -1.44
N GLY A 83 -5.79 -9.53 -2.27
CA GLY A 83 -6.78 -8.55 -1.83
C GLY A 83 -8.09 -9.19 -1.38
N ALA A 84 -8.87 -8.46 -0.57
CA ALA A 84 -10.24 -8.84 -0.24
C ALA A 84 -11.25 -8.17 -1.20
N PRO A 85 -12.28 -8.90 -1.69
CA PRO A 85 -13.29 -8.35 -2.60
C PRO A 85 -14.21 -7.32 -1.96
N ASP A 86 -14.27 -7.28 -0.61
CA ASP A 86 -15.06 -6.32 0.15
C ASP A 86 -14.53 -4.89 0.04
N PHE A 87 -13.26 -4.72 -0.39
CA PHE A 87 -12.59 -3.43 -0.45
C PHE A 87 -12.30 -2.99 -1.88
N ARG A 88 -12.35 -1.68 -2.11
CA ARG A 88 -11.95 -1.07 -3.39
C ARG A 88 -10.49 -0.65 -3.32
N TYR A 89 -9.70 -0.96 -4.35
CA TYR A 89 -8.27 -0.60 -4.39
C TYR A 89 -7.96 0.42 -5.48
N PRO A 90 -8.35 1.70 -5.30
CA PRO A 90 -8.06 2.72 -6.29
C PRO A 90 -6.56 2.93 -6.43
N THR A 91 -6.14 3.14 -7.68
CA THR A 91 -4.80 3.59 -8.01
C THR A 91 -4.59 5.05 -7.60
N SER A 92 -3.34 5.48 -7.49
CA SER A 92 -2.99 6.87 -7.22
C SER A 92 -3.60 7.88 -8.22
N ALA A 93 -3.86 7.46 -9.46
CA ALA A 93 -4.54 8.29 -10.45
C ALA A 93 -6.04 8.44 -10.12
N GLU A 94 -6.72 7.33 -9.86
CA GLU A 94 -8.15 7.32 -9.51
C GLU A 94 -8.41 8.08 -8.19
N ARG A 95 -7.54 7.93 -7.18
CA ARG A 95 -7.68 8.70 -5.94
C ARG A 95 -7.51 10.20 -6.15
N ARG A 96 -6.61 10.61 -7.05
CA ARG A 96 -6.41 12.03 -7.39
C ARG A 96 -7.65 12.59 -8.07
N GLU A 97 -8.19 11.86 -9.04
CA GLU A 97 -9.44 12.22 -9.71
C GLU A 97 -10.61 12.29 -8.71
N ALA A 98 -10.71 11.33 -7.80
CA ALA A 98 -11.72 11.34 -6.74
C ALA A 98 -11.59 12.57 -5.83
N PHE A 99 -10.38 12.94 -5.45
CA PHE A 99 -10.13 14.15 -4.65
C PHE A 99 -10.47 15.44 -5.41
N GLU A 100 -10.12 15.53 -6.70
CA GLU A 100 -10.47 16.67 -7.56
C GLU A 100 -11.97 16.81 -7.78
N ALA A 101 -12.70 15.70 -7.77
CA ALA A 101 -14.16 15.64 -7.91
C ALA A 101 -14.92 15.74 -6.58
N ASP A 102 -14.22 15.98 -5.45
CA ASP A 102 -14.80 15.98 -4.10
C ASP A 102 -15.59 14.69 -3.77
N ASN A 103 -15.08 13.56 -4.26
CA ASN A 103 -15.71 12.25 -4.12
C ASN A 103 -14.95 11.39 -3.11
N VAL A 104 -15.33 11.51 -1.83
CA VAL A 104 -14.70 10.76 -0.73
C VAL A 104 -14.79 9.24 -0.96
N SER A 105 -15.92 8.73 -1.46
CA SER A 105 -16.10 7.30 -1.75
C SER A 105 -15.09 6.75 -2.80
N GLY A 106 -14.60 7.61 -3.69
CA GLY A 106 -13.62 7.25 -4.71
C GLY A 106 -12.19 7.12 -4.18
N THR A 107 -11.93 7.57 -2.96
CA THR A 107 -10.57 7.57 -2.35
C THR A 107 -10.14 6.20 -1.84
N GLY A 108 -11.05 5.24 -1.77
CA GLY A 108 -10.79 3.91 -1.20
C GLY A 108 -11.00 3.84 0.32
N MET A 109 -11.65 4.84 0.91
CA MET A 109 -12.04 4.81 2.31
C MET A 109 -13.21 3.83 2.52
N VAL A 110 -13.11 3.02 3.57
CA VAL A 110 -14.17 2.17 4.11
C VAL A 110 -14.18 2.30 5.62
N VAL A 111 -15.34 2.23 6.24
CA VAL A 111 -15.49 2.25 7.70
C VAL A 111 -16.03 0.90 8.15
N ILE A 112 -15.34 0.29 9.10
CA ILE A 112 -15.64 -1.02 9.64
C ILE A 112 -16.23 -0.84 11.04
N GLU A 113 -17.45 -1.30 11.22
CA GLU A 113 -18.07 -1.37 12.55
C GLU A 113 -17.56 -2.61 13.27
N ARG A 114 -16.88 -2.39 14.40
CA ARG A 114 -16.41 -3.44 15.30
C ARG A 114 -17.59 -4.13 15.99
N PRO A 115 -17.50 -5.44 16.26
CA PRO A 115 -18.52 -6.15 17.02
C PRO A 115 -18.59 -5.62 18.46
N GLU A 116 -19.74 -5.81 19.12
CA GLU A 116 -19.89 -5.41 20.53
C GLU A 116 -18.95 -6.18 21.47
N ASP A 117 -18.61 -7.43 21.10
CA ASP A 117 -17.53 -8.21 21.70
C ASP A 117 -16.33 -8.21 20.75
N ASP A 118 -15.45 -7.21 20.90
CA ASP A 118 -14.25 -7.02 20.09
C ASP A 118 -13.00 -7.67 20.69
N SER A 119 -13.17 -8.58 21.66
CA SER A 119 -12.06 -9.26 22.36
C SER A 119 -11.14 -10.08 21.46
N VAL A 120 -11.59 -10.41 20.25
CA VAL A 120 -10.82 -11.11 19.21
C VAL A 120 -10.02 -10.19 18.30
N LEU A 121 -10.31 -8.88 18.33
CA LEU A 121 -9.60 -7.87 17.56
C LEU A 121 -8.50 -7.23 18.43
N PRO A 122 -7.42 -6.71 17.82
CA PRO A 122 -6.52 -5.79 18.51
C PRO A 122 -7.31 -4.66 19.19
N PRO A 123 -6.84 -4.06 20.28
CA PRO A 123 -7.55 -2.93 20.88
C PRO A 123 -7.68 -1.79 19.86
N PRO A 124 -8.81 -1.08 19.84
CA PRO A 124 -8.96 0.10 18.98
C PRO A 124 -7.94 1.17 19.40
N ASP A 125 -7.28 1.79 18.42
CA ASP A 125 -6.35 2.87 18.72
C ASP A 125 -7.14 4.13 19.11
N GLU A 126 -7.02 4.56 20.37
CA GLU A 126 -7.47 5.88 20.82
C GLU A 126 -6.59 6.97 20.19
N ARG A 127 -6.74 7.22 18.88
CA ARG A 127 -6.06 8.32 18.23
C ARG A 127 -6.77 9.61 18.60
N PHE A 128 -6.13 10.34 19.48
CA PHE A 128 -6.61 11.62 19.99
C PHE A 128 -6.79 12.61 18.84
N PHE A 129 -8.04 12.90 18.49
CA PHE A 129 -8.37 14.06 17.70
C PHE A 129 -8.06 15.29 18.54
N GLY A 130 -6.96 15.99 18.22
CA GLY A 130 -6.74 17.33 18.77
C GLY A 130 -7.97 18.21 18.51
N PRO A 131 -8.32 19.13 19.44
CA PRO A 131 -9.53 19.91 19.33
C PRO A 131 -9.54 20.71 18.04
N ARG A 132 -10.66 20.68 17.31
CA ARG A 132 -10.96 21.69 16.28
C ARG A 132 -11.23 23.02 17.01
N GLU A 133 -10.96 24.17 16.40
CA GLU A 133 -11.24 25.49 17.01
C GLU A 133 -12.74 25.69 17.36
N GLU A 134 -13.63 24.83 16.85
CA GLU A 134 -15.07 24.77 17.15
C GLU A 134 -15.42 23.83 18.33
N GLU A 135 -14.47 23.00 18.80
CA GLU A 135 -14.66 21.91 19.79
C GLU A 135 -14.36 22.33 21.24
N GLU A 136 -13.86 23.55 21.50
CA GLU A 136 -13.65 24.06 22.87
C GLU A 136 -14.98 24.26 23.66
N ALA A 137 -16.13 24.10 23.00
CA ALA A 137 -17.47 24.23 23.57
C ALA A 137 -18.24 22.90 23.68
N GLU A 138 -17.65 21.75 23.30
CA GLU A 138 -18.29 20.44 23.43
C GLU A 138 -18.42 20.06 24.92
N SER A 139 -19.58 19.53 25.30
CA SER A 139 -19.83 19.00 26.62
C SER A 139 -19.06 17.69 26.85
N GLU A 140 -18.82 17.33 28.12
CA GLU A 140 -18.18 16.05 28.47
C GLU A 140 -18.95 14.84 27.90
N GLU A 141 -20.28 14.95 27.83
CA GLU A 141 -21.18 13.93 27.27
C GLU A 141 -20.98 13.75 25.76
N GLU A 142 -20.84 14.84 25.00
CA GLU A 142 -20.54 14.79 23.56
C GLU A 142 -19.14 14.20 23.27
N LEU A 143 -18.16 14.50 24.13
CA LEU A 143 -16.82 13.93 24.04
C LEU A 143 -16.81 12.42 24.31
N GLU A 144 -17.60 11.95 25.29
CA GLU A 144 -17.76 10.52 25.57
C GLU A 144 -18.46 9.80 24.42
N GLU A 145 -19.58 10.32 23.91
CA GLU A 145 -20.28 9.74 22.74
C GLU A 145 -19.36 9.68 21.51
N ARG A 146 -18.53 10.71 21.31
CA ARG A 146 -17.55 10.75 20.22
C ARG A 146 -16.47 9.70 20.42
N ARG A 147 -15.94 9.56 21.63
CA ARG A 147 -14.96 8.52 21.96
C ARG A 147 -15.53 7.13 21.70
N GLU A 148 -16.73 6.82 22.19
CA GLU A 148 -17.39 5.53 21.95
C GLU A 148 -17.56 5.23 20.46
N ARG A 149 -17.91 6.26 19.66
CA ARG A 149 -18.02 6.12 18.21
C ARG A 149 -16.68 5.78 17.55
N VAL A 150 -15.61 6.47 17.93
CA VAL A 150 -14.26 6.24 17.38
C VAL A 150 -13.75 4.84 17.73
N LEU A 151 -14.09 4.35 18.92
CA LEU A 151 -13.74 3.00 19.35
C LEU A 151 -14.55 1.91 18.63
N ARG A 152 -15.77 2.22 18.17
CA ARG A 152 -16.66 1.26 17.49
C ARG A 152 -16.51 1.27 15.97
N TYR A 153 -16.13 2.39 15.37
CA TYR A 153 -16.05 2.56 13.92
C TYR A 153 -14.64 2.90 13.46
N ASP A 154 -13.93 1.89 12.96
CA ASP A 154 -12.57 2.05 12.46
C ASP A 154 -12.59 2.44 10.98
N ALA A 155 -11.89 3.50 10.61
CA ALA A 155 -11.69 3.83 9.22
C ALA A 155 -10.45 3.10 8.67
N MET A 156 -10.59 2.54 7.47
CA MET A 156 -9.49 1.93 6.73
C MET A 156 -9.46 2.53 5.33
N VAL A 157 -8.27 2.90 4.87
CA VAL A 157 -8.03 3.36 3.50
C VAL A 157 -7.31 2.27 2.74
N THR A 158 -7.91 1.88 1.61
CA THR A 158 -7.32 0.89 0.70
C THR A 158 -6.84 1.54 -0.58
N ALA A 159 -5.73 1.05 -1.13
CA ALA A 159 -5.14 1.59 -2.34
C ALA A 159 -4.33 0.55 -3.13
N THR A 160 -4.09 0.84 -4.40
CA THR A 160 -3.10 0.14 -5.23
C THR A 160 -1.89 1.05 -5.44
N ASP A 161 -0.70 0.58 -5.10
CA ASP A 161 0.56 1.31 -5.32
C ASP A 161 1.67 0.43 -5.90
N GLN A 162 2.76 1.07 -6.34
CA GLN A 162 3.97 0.37 -6.73
C GLN A 162 4.65 -0.26 -5.51
N PRO A 163 5.29 -1.42 -5.67
CA PRO A 163 6.04 -2.03 -4.57
C PRO A 163 7.16 -1.09 -4.09
N PRO A 164 7.57 -1.16 -2.81
CA PRO A 164 8.62 -0.30 -2.28
C PRO A 164 10.00 -0.61 -2.90
N LEU A 165 10.88 0.38 -2.87
CA LEU A 165 12.30 0.31 -3.31
C LEU A 165 13.07 -0.85 -2.67
N GLY A 166 12.74 -1.21 -1.43
CA GLY A 166 13.34 -2.33 -0.70
C GLY A 166 12.76 -3.71 -1.03
N SER A 167 11.74 -3.81 -1.88
CA SER A 167 11.16 -5.11 -2.23
C SER A 167 12.18 -6.00 -2.94
N THR A 168 12.18 -7.30 -2.64
CA THR A 168 13.15 -8.27 -3.19
C THR A 168 13.24 -8.21 -4.71
N ARG A 169 12.12 -8.01 -5.41
CA ARG A 169 12.09 -7.89 -6.88
C ARG A 169 12.78 -6.62 -7.38
N GLN A 170 12.61 -5.50 -6.69
CA GLN A 170 13.31 -4.25 -7.04
C GLN A 170 14.81 -4.33 -6.71
N LEU A 171 15.18 -5.00 -5.61
CA LEU A 171 16.57 -5.28 -5.28
C LEU A 171 17.24 -6.19 -6.32
N LEU A 172 16.55 -7.22 -6.82
CA LEU A 172 17.05 -8.06 -7.91
C LEU A 172 17.24 -7.26 -9.20
N ARG A 173 16.32 -6.36 -9.53
CA ARG A 173 16.44 -5.46 -10.68
C ARG A 173 17.65 -4.52 -10.52
N LEU A 174 17.83 -3.94 -9.35
CA LEU A 174 18.97 -3.07 -9.03
C LEU A 174 20.30 -3.84 -9.14
N GLY A 175 20.37 -5.03 -8.53
CA GLY A 175 21.54 -5.90 -8.57
C GLY A 175 21.91 -6.32 -10.01
N ALA A 176 20.91 -6.64 -10.83
CA ALA A 176 21.12 -6.96 -12.24
C ALA A 176 21.67 -5.77 -13.04
N VAL A 177 21.14 -4.56 -12.82
CA VAL A 177 21.67 -3.34 -13.46
C VAL A 177 23.11 -3.07 -13.03
N MET A 178 23.43 -3.21 -11.74
CA MET A 178 24.80 -3.05 -11.24
C MET A 178 25.77 -4.04 -11.89
N LEU A 179 25.38 -5.33 -11.97
CA LEU A 179 26.17 -6.36 -12.65
C LEU A 179 26.30 -6.09 -14.15
N ALA A 180 25.27 -5.54 -14.79
CA ALA A 180 25.32 -5.15 -16.20
C ALA A 180 26.37 -4.06 -16.43
N VAL A 181 26.41 -3.02 -15.59
CA VAL A 181 27.40 -1.94 -15.67
C VAL A 181 28.82 -2.46 -15.49
N VAL A 182 29.04 -3.31 -14.48
CA VAL A 182 30.37 -3.93 -14.23
C VAL A 182 30.78 -4.81 -15.42
N SER A 183 29.85 -5.63 -15.94
CA SER A 183 30.12 -6.51 -17.07
C SER A 183 30.41 -5.74 -18.35
N LEU A 184 29.70 -4.65 -18.60
CA LEU A 184 29.92 -3.78 -19.74
C LEU A 184 31.26 -3.06 -19.66
N GLY A 185 31.60 -2.48 -18.50
CA GLY A 185 32.89 -1.80 -18.28
C GLY A 185 34.07 -2.75 -18.44
N THR A 186 34.01 -3.92 -17.79
CA THR A 186 35.07 -4.94 -17.85
C THR A 186 35.20 -5.54 -19.25
N GLY A 187 34.07 -5.87 -19.88
CA GLY A 187 34.03 -6.39 -21.24
C GLY A 187 34.54 -5.39 -22.27
N GLY A 188 34.13 -4.12 -22.17
CA GLY A 188 34.60 -3.03 -22.99
C GLY A 188 36.11 -2.80 -22.85
N TYR A 189 36.64 -2.79 -21.63
CA TYR A 189 38.08 -2.67 -21.38
C TYR A 189 38.89 -3.82 -22.02
N LEU A 190 38.42 -5.07 -21.87
CA LEU A 190 39.07 -6.23 -22.46
C LEU A 190 39.06 -6.21 -24.00
N LEU A 191 38.04 -5.60 -24.60
CA LEU A 191 37.94 -5.41 -26.05
C LEU A 191 38.76 -4.20 -26.54
N SER A 192 38.85 -3.13 -25.73
CA SER A 192 39.50 -1.85 -26.06
C SER A 192 41.02 -1.85 -25.84
N SER A 193 41.55 -2.62 -24.89
CA SER A 193 43.01 -2.76 -24.60
C SER A 193 43.85 -3.42 -25.72
N LYS A 194 43.32 -3.41 -26.94
CA LYS A 194 43.93 -3.88 -28.19
C LYS A 194 44.24 -2.73 -29.17
N GLY A 195 43.99 -1.48 -28.76
CA GLY A 195 44.56 -0.29 -29.39
C GLY A 195 45.96 -0.02 -28.88
#